data_AF-L8HDR7-F1
#
_entry.id   AF-L8HDR7-F1
#
_cell.length_a   1.000
_cell.length_b   1.000
_cell.length_c   1.000
_cell.angle_alpha   90.00
_cell.angle_beta   90.00
_cell.angle_gamma   90.00
#
_symmetry.space_group_name_H-M   'P 1'
#
loop_
_entity.id
_entity.type
_entity.pdbx_description
1 polymer ?
#
loop_
_entity_poly.entity_id
_entity_poly.type
_entity_poly.pdbx_seq_one_letter_code
_entity_poly.pdbx_strand_id
1 'polypeptide(L)'
;MRRCTFNKLAKFCLAKQHTNYVHIISRNYKDVIKVQDIVAEWLSKTEPVEGVAREKPSATTQQQAKKGARVVRLQRKGGQVVQSCDVYIGRRWTMGGWNLPQSKWANPFTARKAGSAAEAVRLYEEDHLSKRPDLLAELGELRGKTLGCWCKKKPSDPCHGDVLVRLVNATPE
;
A
#
# COMPACT_ATOMS: atom_id res chain seq x y z
N MET A 1 9.46 -48.78 -32.01
CA MET A 1 10.05 -48.43 -30.69
C MET A 1 9.41 -47.12 -30.22
N ARG A 2 8.96 -47.07 -28.96
CA ARG A 2 8.68 -45.91 -28.06
C ARG A 2 7.80 -44.77 -28.62
N ARG A 3 6.48 -44.77 -28.35
CA ARG A 3 5.77 -44.17 -27.17
C ARG A 3 6.03 -42.68 -26.93
N CYS A 4 4.92 -41.94 -26.96
CA CYS A 4 4.50 -40.88 -26.02
C CYS A 4 5.39 -39.62 -25.93
N THR A 5 4.91 -38.42 -25.59
CA THR A 5 3.99 -38.06 -24.50
C THR A 5 3.67 -36.56 -24.58
N PHE A 6 2.44 -36.19 -24.17
CA PHE A 6 2.07 -35.10 -23.23
C PHE A 6 2.77 -33.73 -23.34
N ASN A 7 2.03 -32.63 -23.59
CA ASN A 7 1.20 -31.85 -22.65
C ASN A 7 2.03 -31.04 -21.62
N LYS A 8 1.59 -29.81 -21.29
CA LYS A 8 2.14 -28.76 -20.38
C LYS A 8 2.80 -27.57 -21.12
N LEU A 9 2.65 -26.29 -20.78
CA LEU A 9 2.13 -25.60 -19.59
C LEU A 9 1.92 -24.10 -19.95
N ALA A 10 0.73 -23.60 -19.59
CA ALA A 10 0.50 -22.45 -18.72
C ALA A 10 1.14 -21.05 -18.99
N LYS A 11 0.20 -20.11 -19.12
CA LYS A 11 0.06 -18.88 -18.30
C LYS A 11 1.11 -17.78 -18.50
N PHE A 12 0.83 -16.91 -19.47
CA PHE A 12 1.11 -15.48 -19.30
C PHE A 12 -0.11 -14.83 -18.65
N CYS A 13 0.04 -14.44 -17.38
CA CYS A 13 -0.90 -13.65 -16.62
C CYS A 13 -0.55 -12.17 -16.85
N LEU A 14 -1.37 -11.43 -17.59
CA LEU A 14 -1.33 -9.98 -17.64
C LEU A 14 -2.72 -9.47 -17.24
N ALA A 15 -2.91 -9.30 -15.94
CA ALA A 15 -4.05 -8.60 -15.39
C ALA A 15 -3.79 -7.09 -15.46
N LYS A 16 -4.50 -6.39 -16.33
CA LYS A 16 -4.76 -4.95 -16.21
C LYS A 16 -6.27 -4.72 -16.14
N GLN A 17 -6.71 -4.50 -14.90
CA GLN A 17 -7.61 -3.42 -14.45
C GLN A 17 -8.83 -3.08 -15.32
N HIS A 18 -9.99 -3.52 -14.81
CA HIS A 18 -11.26 -2.80 -14.69
C HIS A 18 -11.54 -1.64 -15.65
N THR A 19 -12.50 -1.84 -16.56
CA THR A 19 -13.75 -1.06 -16.57
C THR A 19 -14.78 -1.79 -17.43
N ASN A 20 -15.98 -1.89 -16.88
CA ASN A 20 -17.16 -2.50 -17.48
C ASN A 20 -17.52 -1.77 -18.79
N TYR A 21 -17.42 -2.45 -19.92
CA TYR A 21 -18.32 -2.39 -21.09
C TYR A 21 -17.68 -3.26 -22.19
N VAL A 22 -18.07 -4.52 -22.31
CA VAL A 22 -17.71 -5.31 -23.50
C VAL A 22 -18.80 -5.07 -24.54
N HIS A 23 -18.57 -4.09 -25.42
CA HIS A 23 -19.28 -4.01 -26.69
C HIS A 23 -18.83 -5.21 -27.54
N ILE A 24 -19.60 -6.30 -27.52
CA ILE A 24 -19.42 -7.39 -28.49
C ILE A 24 -20.17 -6.97 -29.76
N ILE A 25 -19.41 -6.62 -30.78
CA ILE A 25 -19.94 -6.44 -32.14
C ILE A 25 -20.25 -7.85 -32.66
N SER A 26 -21.53 -8.21 -32.72
CA SER A 26 -21.99 -9.36 -33.50
C SER A 26 -23.22 -8.96 -34.32
N ARG A 27 -23.05 -9.02 -35.65
CA ARG A 27 -24.10 -8.84 -36.65
C ARG A 27 -24.97 -10.10 -36.67
N ASN A 28 -26.04 -10.12 -35.87
CA ASN A 28 -27.39 -10.59 -36.24
C ASN A 28 -28.24 -10.92 -35.00
N TYR A 29 -29.49 -10.45 -35.07
CA TYR A 29 -30.59 -10.55 -34.13
C TYR A 29 -31.03 -12.01 -33.87
N LYS A 30 -31.26 -12.38 -32.59
CA LYS A 30 -32.59 -12.79 -32.05
C LYS A 30 -32.58 -13.52 -30.70
N ASP A 31 -31.44 -13.84 -30.09
CA ASP A 31 -31.45 -14.59 -28.82
C ASP A 31 -30.85 -13.77 -27.67
N VAL A 32 -31.71 -13.03 -26.97
CA VAL A 32 -31.37 -12.43 -25.67
C VAL A 32 -31.44 -13.54 -24.64
N ILE A 33 -30.31 -14.20 -24.37
CA ILE A 33 -30.20 -15.10 -23.22
C ILE A 33 -30.31 -14.21 -21.98
N LYS A 34 -31.38 -14.38 -21.20
CA LYS A 34 -31.54 -13.66 -19.95
C LYS A 34 -30.42 -14.11 -19.02
N VAL A 35 -29.68 -13.15 -18.46
CA VAL A 35 -28.60 -13.39 -17.48
C VAL A 35 -29.04 -14.32 -16.34
N GLN A 36 -30.34 -14.32 -16.04
CA GLN A 36 -31.00 -15.16 -15.03
C GLN A 36 -30.87 -16.66 -15.31
N ASP A 37 -30.91 -17.08 -16.59
CA ASP A 37 -30.89 -18.48 -16.99
C ASP A 37 -29.45 -19.05 -16.94
N ILE A 38 -28.43 -18.21 -17.19
CA ILE A 38 -27.02 -18.58 -17.08
C ILE A 38 -26.62 -18.80 -15.61
N VAL A 39 -27.15 -17.99 -14.70
CA VAL A 39 -26.86 -18.09 -13.26
C VAL A 39 -27.46 -19.37 -12.66
N ALA A 40 -28.63 -19.81 -13.13
CA ALA A 40 -29.29 -21.02 -12.66
C ALA A 40 -28.52 -22.30 -13.02
N GLU A 41 -27.96 -22.38 -14.24
CA GLU A 41 -27.15 -23.53 -14.65
C GLU A 41 -25.83 -23.59 -13.87
N TRP A 42 -25.20 -22.45 -13.59
CA TRP A 42 -23.98 -22.37 -12.78
C TRP A 42 -24.19 -22.82 -11.34
N LEU A 43 -25.31 -22.46 -10.71
CA LEU A 43 -25.63 -22.83 -9.33
C LEU A 43 -25.93 -24.33 -9.17
N SER A 44 -26.41 -25.01 -10.22
CA SER A 44 -26.65 -26.46 -10.19
C SER A 44 -25.39 -27.33 -10.29
N LYS A 45 -24.25 -26.74 -10.66
CA LYS A 45 -22.99 -27.46 -10.96
C LYS A 45 -21.90 -27.28 -9.90
N THR A 46 -22.18 -26.56 -8.81
CA THR A 46 -21.23 -26.37 -7.71
C THR A 46 -21.57 -27.31 -6.56
N GLU A 47 -20.81 -28.40 -6.44
CA GLU A 47 -20.77 -29.22 -5.22
C GLU A 47 -20.29 -28.37 -4.03
N PRO A 48 -20.79 -28.60 -2.81
CA PRO A 48 -20.34 -27.87 -1.63
C PRO A 48 -18.88 -28.22 -1.33
N VAL A 49 -17.99 -27.23 -1.34
CA VAL A 49 -16.63 -27.39 -0.82
C VAL A 49 -16.67 -27.44 0.71
N GLU A 50 -16.90 -28.62 1.26
CA GLU A 50 -16.60 -28.91 2.66
C GLU A 50 -15.08 -28.82 2.88
N GLY A 51 -14.65 -28.04 3.87
CA GLY A 51 -13.32 -28.22 4.46
C GLY A 51 -12.21 -27.23 4.12
N VAL A 52 -12.50 -25.95 3.86
CA VAL A 52 -11.50 -24.90 4.13
C VAL A 52 -11.86 -24.23 5.44
N ALA A 53 -11.16 -24.64 6.50
CA ALA A 53 -11.13 -23.90 7.75
C ALA A 53 -10.70 -22.46 7.44
N ARG A 54 -11.67 -21.54 7.45
CA ARG A 54 -11.40 -20.11 7.42
C ARG A 54 -10.63 -19.83 8.71
N GLU A 55 -9.32 -19.65 8.61
CA GLU A 55 -8.56 -19.05 9.69
C GLU A 55 -9.26 -17.73 10.03
N LYS A 56 -9.87 -17.69 11.21
CA LYS A 56 -10.50 -16.47 11.71
C LYS A 56 -9.38 -15.41 11.72
N PRO A 57 -9.53 -14.28 11.01
CA PRO A 57 -8.52 -13.23 11.09
C PRO A 57 -8.34 -12.88 12.56
N SER A 58 -7.11 -13.07 13.06
CA SER A 58 -6.75 -12.85 14.45
C SER A 58 -7.25 -11.49 14.92
N ALA A 59 -7.77 -11.42 16.15
CA ALA A 59 -8.26 -10.19 16.78
C ALA A 59 -7.22 -9.03 16.71
N THR A 60 -5.94 -9.36 16.54
CA THR A 60 -4.85 -8.40 16.33
C THR A 60 -5.00 -7.60 15.03
N THR A 61 -5.49 -8.20 13.94
CA THR A 61 -5.70 -7.53 12.64
C THR A 61 -6.89 -6.57 12.71
N GLN A 62 -7.94 -6.93 13.45
CA GLN A 62 -9.13 -6.08 13.60
C GLN A 62 -8.90 -4.89 14.54
N GLN A 63 -7.99 -5.02 15.51
CA GLN A 63 -7.68 -3.94 16.44
C GLN A 63 -6.72 -2.87 15.86
N GLN A 64 -5.96 -3.22 14.81
CA GLN A 64 -5.14 -2.26 14.05
C GLN A 64 -6.00 -1.33 13.16
N ALA A 65 -7.17 -1.78 12.71
CA ALA A 65 -8.04 -1.03 11.80
C ALA A 65 -8.66 0.25 12.40
N LYS A 66 -8.62 0.46 13.73
CA LYS A 66 -9.20 1.65 14.38
C LYS A 66 -8.21 2.77 14.69
N LYS A 67 -6.91 2.58 14.47
CA LYS A 67 -5.91 3.59 14.83
C LYS A 67 -5.54 4.41 13.60
N GLY A 68 -5.54 5.75 13.71
CA GLY A 68 -5.01 6.61 12.66
C GLY A 68 -3.51 6.38 12.44
N ALA A 69 -3.00 6.84 11.30
CA ALA A 69 -1.56 6.79 11.03
C ALA A 69 -0.81 7.60 12.11
N ARG A 70 0.40 7.16 12.46
CA ARG A 70 1.26 7.87 13.42
C ARG A 70 2.72 7.79 13.02
N VAL A 71 3.51 8.77 13.45
CA VAL A 71 4.96 8.78 13.21
C VAL A 71 5.72 8.42 14.49
N VAL A 72 6.77 7.60 14.36
CA VAL A 72 7.71 7.26 15.43
C VAL A 72 9.13 7.61 15.02
N ARG A 73 9.94 7.99 16.01
CA ARG A 73 11.37 8.26 15.79
C ARG A 73 12.15 6.96 15.84
N LEU A 74 12.72 6.52 14.73
CA LEU A 74 13.59 5.34 14.77
C LEU A 74 14.86 5.62 15.56
N GLN A 75 15.16 4.73 16.51
CA GLN A 75 16.30 4.82 17.42
C GLN A 75 16.84 3.42 17.71
N ARG A 76 18.15 3.33 17.95
CA ARG A 76 18.79 2.17 18.56
C ARG A 76 19.46 2.54 19.85
N LYS A 77 19.37 1.65 20.84
CA LYS A 77 20.09 1.71 22.11
C LYS A 77 20.68 0.34 22.36
N GLY A 78 22.00 0.26 22.62
CA GLY A 78 22.68 -1.02 22.83
C GLY A 78 22.53 -2.01 21.65
N GLY A 79 22.48 -1.50 20.41
CA GLY A 79 22.29 -2.34 19.22
C GLY A 79 20.85 -2.80 18.97
N GLN A 80 19.90 -2.57 19.88
CA GLN A 80 18.51 -2.97 19.70
C GLN A 80 17.63 -1.79 19.24
N VAL A 81 16.61 -2.08 18.43
CA VAL A 81 15.63 -1.09 17.97
C VAL A 81 14.69 -0.74 19.12
N VAL A 82 14.59 0.54 19.47
CA VAL A 82 13.79 1.01 20.61
C VAL A 82 12.29 0.94 20.31
N GLN A 83 11.89 1.25 19.08
CA GLN A 83 10.51 1.26 18.65
C GLN A 83 10.40 0.85 17.19
N SER A 84 9.49 -0.11 16.93
CA SER A 84 9.24 -0.65 15.60
C SER A 84 8.37 0.30 14.77
N CYS A 85 8.48 0.18 13.45
CA CYS A 85 7.61 0.85 12.49
C CYS A 85 7.17 -0.15 11.41
N ASP A 86 6.01 0.10 10.82
CA ASP A 86 5.46 -0.69 9.72
C ASP A 86 6.02 -0.22 8.38
N VAL A 87 6.18 1.10 8.22
CA VAL A 87 6.69 1.72 6.98
C VAL A 87 7.79 2.70 7.29
N TYR A 88 8.94 2.52 6.66
CA TYR A 88 10.00 3.51 6.68
C TYR A 88 9.73 4.62 5.66
N ILE A 89 9.71 5.88 6.12
CA ILE A 89 9.41 7.05 5.28
C ILE A 89 10.62 7.99 5.12
N GLY A 90 11.79 7.62 5.64
CA GLY A 90 12.97 8.47 5.64
C GLY A 90 13.82 8.36 4.36
N ARG A 91 14.82 9.24 4.26
CA ARG A 91 15.91 9.15 3.27
C ARG A 91 16.79 7.92 3.52
N ARG A 92 17.70 7.56 2.60
CA ARG A 92 18.69 6.48 2.84
C ARG A 92 19.37 6.67 4.21
N TRP A 93 19.46 5.60 5.00
CA TRP A 93 20.11 5.65 6.31
C TRP A 93 21.00 4.44 6.56
N THR A 94 22.31 4.69 6.61
CA THR A 94 23.37 3.67 6.76
C THR A 94 24.18 3.80 8.06
N MET A 95 23.85 4.81 8.89
CA MET A 95 24.60 5.12 10.12
C MET A 95 23.99 4.43 11.34
N GLY A 96 24.80 4.12 12.36
CA GLY A 96 24.29 3.56 13.63
C GLY A 96 23.76 2.13 13.51
N GLY A 97 24.35 1.34 12.61
CA GLY A 97 23.97 -0.05 12.32
C GLY A 97 22.71 -0.20 11.47
N TRP A 98 22.11 0.90 11.02
CA TRP A 98 20.98 0.85 10.09
C TRP A 98 21.46 0.56 8.66
N ASN A 99 20.64 -0.13 7.88
CA ASN A 99 20.82 -0.28 6.44
C ASN A 99 19.46 -0.13 5.74
N LEU A 100 18.85 1.04 5.90
CA LEU A 100 17.51 1.32 5.37
C LEU A 100 17.60 2.03 4.01
N PRO A 101 16.95 1.50 2.95
CA PRO A 101 16.92 2.14 1.64
C PRO A 101 16.15 3.46 1.69
N GLN A 102 16.34 4.32 0.67
CA GLN A 102 15.53 5.53 0.56
C GLN A 102 14.07 5.17 0.29
N SER A 103 13.16 5.75 1.07
CA SER A 103 11.72 5.62 0.86
C SER A 103 11.23 6.51 -0.27
N LYS A 104 10.16 6.12 -0.96
CA LYS A 104 9.42 7.00 -1.89
C LYS A 104 8.80 8.21 -1.18
N TRP A 105 8.51 8.06 0.11
CA TRP A 105 7.97 9.13 0.98
C TRP A 105 9.05 10.05 1.55
N ALA A 106 10.31 9.85 1.19
CA ALA A 106 11.42 10.60 1.75
C ALA A 106 11.35 12.09 1.39
N ASN A 107 11.55 12.96 2.38
CA ASN A 107 11.70 14.38 2.12
C ASN A 107 13.05 14.67 1.39
N PRO A 108 13.03 15.20 0.15
CA PRO A 108 14.26 15.55 -0.57
C PRO A 108 14.95 16.79 0.01
N PHE A 109 14.22 17.64 0.73
CA PHE A 109 14.75 18.83 1.38
C PHE A 109 15.38 18.46 2.73
N THR A 110 16.63 18.91 2.92
CA THR A 110 17.35 18.74 4.18
C THR A 110 17.34 20.05 4.94
N ALA A 111 17.28 20.01 6.27
CA ALA A 111 17.35 21.21 7.10
C ALA A 111 18.59 22.07 6.80
N ARG A 112 19.72 21.44 6.43
CA ARG A 112 20.94 22.14 6.04
C ARG A 112 20.76 22.98 4.76
N LYS A 113 20.03 22.46 3.76
CA LYS A 113 19.81 23.15 2.48
C LYS A 113 18.67 24.17 2.55
N ALA A 114 17.63 23.87 3.33
CA ALA A 114 16.47 24.74 3.51
C ALA A 114 16.65 25.79 4.63
N GLY A 115 17.79 25.80 5.32
CA GLY A 115 18.05 26.69 6.46
C GLY A 115 17.44 26.22 7.78
N SER A 116 16.30 25.54 7.78
CA SER A 116 15.70 24.97 8.99
C SER A 116 14.92 23.67 8.74
N ALA A 117 14.62 22.93 9.80
CA ALA A 117 13.78 21.75 9.72
C ALA A 117 12.32 22.10 9.39
N ALA A 118 11.82 23.22 9.91
CA ALA A 118 10.49 23.73 9.60
C ALA A 118 10.37 24.07 8.11
N GLU A 119 11.36 24.78 7.56
CA GLU A 119 11.36 25.14 6.15
C GLU A 119 11.50 23.91 5.25
N ALA A 120 12.32 22.93 5.62
CA ALA A 120 12.41 21.68 4.87
C ALA A 120 11.07 20.91 4.85
N VAL A 121 10.27 20.99 5.92
CA VAL A 121 8.94 20.36 5.98
C VAL A 121 7.92 21.18 5.19
N ARG A 122 7.99 22.50 5.25
CA ARG A 122 7.16 23.40 4.45
C ARG A 122 7.37 23.16 2.96
N LEU A 123 8.61 23.18 2.48
CA LEU A 123 8.96 22.87 1.08
C LEU A 123 8.52 21.45 0.69
N TYR A 124 8.62 20.48 1.60
CA TYR A 124 8.12 19.14 1.32
C TYR A 124 6.61 19.13 1.02
N GLU A 125 5.82 19.85 1.80
CA GLU A 125 4.39 19.96 1.57
C GLU A 125 4.06 20.81 0.33
N GLU A 126 4.56 22.04 0.29
CA GLU A 126 4.19 23.06 -0.70
C GLU A 126 4.80 22.79 -2.08
N ASP A 127 6.03 22.26 -2.15
CA ASP A 127 6.76 22.12 -3.42
C ASP A 127 6.91 20.68 -3.89
N HIS A 128 7.01 19.71 -2.98
CA HIS A 128 7.22 18.32 -3.37
C HIS A 128 5.91 17.56 -3.50
N LEU A 129 5.05 17.58 -2.48
CA LEU A 129 3.78 16.86 -2.52
C LEU A 129 2.79 17.46 -3.52
N SER A 130 2.70 18.80 -3.60
CA SER A 130 1.83 19.49 -4.55
C SER A 130 2.11 19.12 -6.02
N LYS A 131 3.38 18.84 -6.35
CA LYS A 131 3.84 18.47 -7.71
C LYS A 131 3.82 16.96 -7.94
N ARG A 132 3.38 16.16 -6.96
CA ARG A 132 3.38 14.69 -7.00
C ARG A 132 2.00 14.12 -6.69
N PRO A 133 0.99 14.36 -7.55
CA PRO A 133 -0.33 13.77 -7.39
C PRO A 133 -0.28 12.24 -7.44
N ASP A 134 0.70 11.67 -8.15
CA ASP A 134 1.00 10.23 -8.16
C ASP A 134 1.32 9.70 -6.76
N LEU A 135 2.15 10.43 -5.99
CA LEU A 135 2.50 10.05 -4.63
C LEU A 135 1.31 10.24 -3.68
N LEU A 136 0.51 11.30 -3.87
CA LEU A 136 -0.69 11.54 -3.08
C LEU A 136 -1.75 10.44 -3.26
N ALA A 137 -1.89 9.90 -4.47
CA ALA A 137 -2.80 8.78 -4.75
C ALA A 137 -2.45 7.51 -3.94
N GLU A 138 -1.18 7.36 -3.53
CA GLU A 138 -0.70 6.24 -2.74
C GLU A 138 -0.85 6.45 -1.23
N LEU A 139 -1.35 7.60 -0.75
CA LEU A 139 -1.49 7.90 0.69
C LEU A 139 -2.31 6.85 1.44
N GLY A 140 -3.27 6.20 0.77
CA GLY A 140 -4.07 5.12 1.34
C GLY A 140 -3.22 3.98 1.92
N GLU A 141 -2.02 3.74 1.37
CA GLU A 141 -1.14 2.68 1.87
C GLU A 141 -0.60 2.97 3.28
N LEU A 142 -0.61 4.22 3.72
CA LEU A 142 -0.09 4.64 5.02
C LEU A 142 -1.16 4.61 6.12
N ARG A 143 -2.43 4.39 5.76
CA ARG A 143 -3.55 4.37 6.70
C ARG A 143 -3.35 3.29 7.76
N GLY A 144 -3.52 3.69 9.02
CA GLY A 144 -3.35 2.81 10.18
C GLY A 144 -1.93 2.32 10.44
N LYS A 145 -0.94 2.75 9.66
CA LYS A 145 0.46 2.32 9.82
C LYS A 145 1.24 3.23 10.75
N THR A 146 2.22 2.63 11.42
CA THR A 146 3.25 3.32 12.18
C THR A 146 4.41 3.67 11.24
N LEU A 147 4.58 4.96 10.97
CA LEU A 147 5.59 5.49 10.06
C LEU A 147 6.91 5.75 10.80
N GLY A 148 7.98 5.12 10.36
CA GLY A 148 9.32 5.27 10.92
C GLY A 148 10.10 6.38 10.23
N CYS A 149 10.55 7.37 11.00
CA CYS A 149 11.42 8.44 10.52
C CYS A 149 12.52 8.74 11.55
N TRP A 150 13.63 9.33 11.12
CA TRP A 150 14.74 9.73 12.00
C TRP A 150 14.96 11.24 12.07
N CYS A 151 14.12 12.04 11.39
CA CYS A 151 14.31 13.49 11.29
C CYS A 151 14.10 14.23 12.61
N LYS A 152 13.22 13.74 13.50
CA LYS A 152 12.96 14.36 14.80
C LYS A 152 14.16 14.19 15.74
N LYS A 153 14.67 15.27 16.34
CA LYS A 153 15.60 15.18 17.49
C LYS A 153 14.84 15.21 18.81
N LYS A 154 13.73 15.95 18.87
CA LYS A 154 12.76 16.03 19.97
C LYS A 154 11.35 15.72 19.45
N PRO A 155 10.40 15.30 20.31
CA PRO A 155 9.03 15.00 19.89
C PRO A 155 8.31 16.16 19.18
N SER A 156 8.62 17.41 19.59
CA SER A 156 8.06 18.65 19.06
C SER A 156 8.74 19.15 17.78
N ASP A 157 9.84 18.52 17.34
CA ASP A 157 10.54 18.97 16.15
C ASP A 157 9.72 18.65 14.89
N PRO A 158 9.71 19.55 13.89
CA PRO A 158 8.98 19.33 12.65
C PRO A 158 9.55 18.12 11.90
N CYS A 159 8.65 17.25 11.43
CA CYS A 159 8.97 16.10 10.61
C CYS A 159 8.04 16.03 9.40
N HIS A 160 8.55 15.60 8.26
CA HIS A 160 7.72 15.38 7.07
C HIS A 160 6.68 14.27 7.29
N GLY A 161 6.96 13.34 8.19
CA GLY A 161 6.00 12.33 8.62
C GLY A 161 4.76 12.91 9.30
N ASP A 162 4.86 14.07 9.95
CA ASP A 162 3.70 14.74 10.55
C ASP A 162 2.74 15.24 9.46
N VAL A 163 3.28 15.72 8.32
CA VAL A 163 2.50 16.10 7.14
C VAL A 163 1.76 14.89 6.57
N LEU A 164 2.47 13.78 6.36
CA LEU A 164 1.85 12.55 5.84
C LEU A 164 0.74 12.03 6.77
N VAL A 165 0.99 11.99 8.08
CA VAL A 165 -0.01 11.59 9.07
C VAL A 165 -1.25 12.50 9.01
N ARG A 166 -1.06 13.81 8.92
CA ARG A 166 -2.17 14.76 8.80
C ARG A 166 -2.99 14.51 7.53
N LEU A 167 -2.34 14.34 6.38
CA LEU A 167 -3.04 14.10 5.11
C LEU A 167 -3.81 12.77 5.10
N VAL A 168 -3.18 11.70 5.60
CA VAL A 168 -3.80 10.36 5.68
C VAL A 168 -5.02 10.37 6.59
N ASN A 169 -4.92 11.02 7.75
CA ASN A 169 -6.01 11.08 8.72
C ASN A 169 -7.12 12.06 8.29
N ALA A 170 -6.82 13.05 7.45
CA ALA A 170 -7.81 13.99 6.91
C ALA A 170 -8.62 13.44 5.73
N THR A 171 -8.11 12.41 5.05
CA THR A 171 -8.81 11.79 3.92
C THR A 171 -9.69 10.64 4.44
N PRO A 172 -11.03 10.74 4.41
CA PRO A 172 -11.92 9.59 4.68
C PRO A 172 -11.79 8.54 3.56
N GLU A 173 -12.22 7.30 3.84
CA GLU A 173 -12.21 6.20 2.84
C GLU A 173 -13.22 6.43 1.71
#